data_AF-A0A7R7CJF0-F1
#
_entry.id   AF-A0A7R7CJF0-F1
#
_cell.length_a   1.000
_cell.length_b   1.000
_cell.length_c   1.000
_cell.angle_alpha   90.00
_cell.angle_beta   90.00
_cell.angle_gamma   90.00
#
_symmetry.space_group_name_H-M   'P 1'
#
loop_
_entity.id
_entity.type
_entity.pdbx_description
1 polymer ?
#
loop_
_entity_poly.entity_id
_entity_poly.type
_entity_poly.pdbx_seq_one_letter_code
_entity_poly.pdbx_strand_id
1 'polypeptide(L)' 'MADRIIVMRRGEVTAELVVAETDLLTVESIITGADVSALRASAKAN' A
#
# COMPACT_ATOMS: atom_id res chain seq x y z
N MET A 1 12.50 8.76 10.30
CA MET A 1 11.93 8.84 8.94
C MET A 1 12.33 7.59 8.19
N ALA A 2 11.40 6.99 7.45
CA ALA A 2 11.67 5.83 6.59
C ALA A 2 11.84 6.31 5.14
N ASP A 3 12.75 5.68 4.40
CA ASP A 3 13.03 5.99 2.99
C ASP A 3 12.36 4.99 2.03
N ARG A 4 12.14 3.75 2.50
CA ARG A 4 11.60 2.65 1.72
C ARG A 4 10.54 1.88 2.50
N ILE A 5 9.57 1.32 1.78
CA ILE A 5 8.52 0.44 2.30
C ILE A 5 8.75 -0.95 1.72
N ILE A 6 8.93 -1.94 2.60
CA ILE A 6 9.02 -3.36 2.22
C ILE A 6 7.73 -4.04 2.68
N VAL A 7 6.96 -4.58 1.73
CA VAL A 7 5.79 -5.40 2.04
C VAL A 7 6.19 -6.86 1.95
N MET A 8 5.88 -7.61 3.00
CA MET A 8 6.16 -9.05 3.08
C MET A 8 4.88 -9.83 3.32
N ARG A 9 4.81 -11.03 2.73
CA ARG A 9 3.72 -11.99 2.94
C ARG A 9 4.32 -13.36 3.18
N ARG A 10 4.02 -13.96 4.34
CA ARG A 10 4.49 -15.31 4.72
C ARG A 10 6.02 -15.47 4.64
N GLY A 11 6.76 -14.43 5.02
CA GLY A 11 8.23 -14.43 5.02
C GLY A 11 8.87 -14.09 3.68
N GLU A 12 8.08 -13.87 2.63
CA GLU A 12 8.57 -13.48 1.29
C GLU A 12 8.33 -11.98 1.07
N VAL A 13 9.29 -11.31 0.43
CA VAL A 13 9.12 -9.92 -0.01
C VAL A 13 8.23 -9.89 -1.24
N THR A 14 7.11 -9.16 -1.16
CA THR A 14 6.13 -9.04 -2.25
C THR A 14 6.14 -7.67 -2.91
N ALA A 15 6.63 -6.64 -2.23
CA ALA A 15 6.82 -5.32 -2.81
C ALA A 15 7.94 -4.54 -2.09
N GLU A 16 8.63 -3.70 -2.84
CA GLU A 16 9.61 -2.73 -2.35
C GLU A 16 9.33 -1.39 -3.04
N LEU A 17 9.13 -0.34 -2.24
CA LEU A 17 8.63 0.96 -2.70
C LEU A 17 9.47 2.08 -2.12
N VAL A 18 9.71 3.14 -2.90
CA VAL A 18 10.35 4.37 -2.43
C VAL A 18 9.28 5.28 -1.83
N VAL A 19 9.47 5.70 -0.58
CA VAL A 19 8.46 6.49 0.16
C VAL A 19 8.14 7.80 -0.55
N ALA A 20 9.14 8.45 -1.14
CA ALA A 20 8.96 9.73 -1.84
C ALA A 20 8.05 9.63 -3.08
N GLU A 21 7.88 8.43 -3.64
CA GLU A 21 7.13 8.19 -4.87
C GLU A 21 5.82 7.42 -4.63
N THR A 22 5.53 7.07 -3.37
CA THR A 22 4.44 6.15 -3.02
C THR A 22 3.38 6.84 -2.18
N ASP A 23 2.12 6.69 -2.58
CA ASP A 23 0.98 7.17 -1.81
C ASP A 23 0.43 6.12 -0.84
N LEU A 24 -0.25 6.58 0.21
CA LEU A 24 -0.77 5.72 1.28
C LEU A 24 -1.81 4.71 0.78
N LEU A 25 -2.64 5.06 -0.20
CA LEU A 25 -3.65 4.15 -0.75
C LEU A 25 -3.01 3.01 -1.53
N THR A 26 -1.91 3.28 -2.24
CA THR A 26 -1.12 2.26 -2.94
C THR A 26 -0.51 1.28 -1.95
N VAL A 27 -0.04 1.74 -0.80
CA VAL A 27 0.46 0.84 0.26
C VAL A 27 -0.67 -0.02 0.81
N GLU A 28 -1.82 0.58 1.10
CA GLU A 28 -2.98 -0.11 1.64
C GLU A 28 -3.52 -1.18 0.67
N SER A 29 -3.57 -0.87 -0.64
CA SER A 29 -3.99 -1.84 -1.67
C SER A 29 -3.06 -3.04 -1.74
N ILE A 30 -1.74 -2.82 -1.66
CA ILE A 30 -0.74 -3.89 -1.70
C ILE A 30 -0.85 -4.79 -0.45
N ILE A 31 -1.05 -4.19 0.73
CA ILE A 31 -1.16 -4.93 1.99
C ILE A 31 -2.47 -5.75 2.02
N THR A 32 -3.59 -5.11 1.72
CA THR A 32 -4.93 -5.71 1.84
C THR A 32 -5.31 -6.59 0.64
N GLY A 33 -4.66 -6.38 -0.51
CA GLY A 33 -5.06 -6.96 -1.80
C GLY A 33 -6.34 -6.32 -2.36
N ALA A 34 -6.80 -5.19 -1.80
CA ALA A 34 -8.01 -4.51 -2.25
C ALA A 34 -7.76 -3.67 -3.50
N ASP A 35 -8.76 -3.56 -4.35
CA ASP A 35 -8.73 -2.66 -5.52
C ASP A 35 -8.65 -1.20 -5.05
N VAL A 36 -7.73 -0.43 -5.64
CA VAL A 36 -7.51 1.00 -5.31
C VAL A 36 -8.79 1.83 -5.50
N SER A 37 -9.63 1.48 -6.46
CA SER A 37 -10.91 2.13 -6.74
C SER A 37 -11.93 1.86 -5.63
N ALA A 38 -11.94 0.64 -5.08
CA ALA A 38 -12.78 0.28 -3.95
C ALA A 38 -12.31 1.00 -2.68
N LEU A 39 -11.00 1.06 -2.44
CA LEU A 39 -10.41 1.81 -1.32
C LEU A 39 -10.73 3.31 -1.40
N ARG A 40 -10.64 3.92 -2.58
CA ARG A 40 -11.02 5.33 -2.79
C ARG A 40 -12.50 5.60 -2.50
N ALA A 41 -13.38 4.68 -2.89
CA ALA A 41 -14.81 4.81 -2.61
C ALA A 41 -15.10 4.74 -1.10
N SER A 42 -14.45 3.83 -0.37
CA SER A 42 -14.56 3.72 1.09
C SER A 42 -13.96 4.91 1.83
N ALA A 43 -12.84 5.46 1.35
CA ALA A 43 -12.21 6.63 1.95
C ALA A 43 -13.06 7.91 1.82
N LYS A 44 -13.94 7.99 0.80
CA LYS A 44 -14.87 9.11 0.59
C LYS A 44 -16.16 9.00 1.41
N ALA A 45 -16.46 7.80 1.95
CA ALA A 45 -17.66 7.53 2.71
C ALA A 45 -17.50 7.80 4.22
N ASN A 46 -16.28 8.11 4.68
CA ASN A 46 -15.93 8.52 6.04
C ASN A 46 -15.45 9.98 6.06
#